data_AF-A0A930ZAH2-F1
#
_entry.id   AF-A0A930ZAH2-F1
#
_cell.length_a   1.000
_cell.length_b   1.000
_cell.length_c   1.000
_cell.angle_alpha   90.00
_cell.angle_beta   90.00
_cell.angle_gamma   90.00
#
_symmetry.space_group_name_H-M   'P 1'
#
loop_
_entity.id
_entity.type
_entity.pdbx_description
1 polymer ?
#
loop_
_entity_poly.entity_id
_entity_poly.type
_entity_poly.pdbx_seq_one_letter_code
_entity_poly.pdbx_strand_id
1 'polypeptide(L)'
;MKLAALDVGSNTVLMLVAETAPDGGVRKLAELARITRLGRGVDASGKLDAGAAALTLAAIVDFAGQARALGAEKILGVATAALRDAHDGGDFIAQVKAGAGVDLEIISGAAEAELSWLAVAHGLTLDPADKVLIVDIGGGSTELIRLEPGRKLDLVSLQLGSVRLTERLVHNDPPSAREAAGLRLAVDEALQELGWDFIPDVMVGIAGTVTTVCAVALGLKSYDAAVVHGHHMSRSEVLHAIGTFGSLPLAERKKLPGLQEGRADVIFAGAAILERTMGHFKLDEVIVSDQGVRWGVIWRELGKAAPR
;
A
#
# COMPACT_ATOMS: atom_id res chain seq x y z
N MET A 1 -2.74 11.28 -24.39
CA MET A 1 -1.93 11.90 -23.33
C MET A 1 -1.22 10.79 -22.58
N LYS A 2 0.07 10.95 -22.29
CA LYS A 2 0.83 10.03 -21.43
C LYS A 2 1.15 10.69 -20.10
N LEU A 3 0.82 10.01 -19.01
CA LEU A 3 1.00 10.49 -17.65
C LEU A 3 1.87 9.50 -16.88
N ALA A 4 2.63 10.02 -15.91
CA ALA A 4 3.28 9.19 -14.91
C ALA A 4 2.83 9.61 -13.51
N ALA A 5 2.65 8.61 -12.64
CA ALA A 5 2.35 8.80 -11.24
C ALA A 5 3.42 8.11 -10.39
N LEU A 6 3.97 8.86 -9.43
CA LEU A 6 4.86 8.39 -8.40
C LEU A 6 4.12 8.31 -7.07
N ASP A 7 4.34 7.22 -6.35
CA ASP A 7 3.84 7.01 -4.99
C ASP A 7 5.03 6.69 -4.09
N VAL A 8 5.36 7.64 -3.21
CA VAL A 8 6.49 7.59 -2.30
C VAL A 8 5.99 7.20 -0.91
N GLY A 9 5.90 5.88 -0.69
CA GLY A 9 5.48 5.31 0.58
C GLY A 9 6.62 5.05 1.56
N SER A 10 6.27 4.60 2.77
CA SER A 10 7.24 4.32 3.83
C SER A 10 8.22 3.19 3.52
N ASN A 11 7.80 2.19 2.74
CA ASN A 11 8.67 1.05 2.43
C ASN A 11 9.16 1.05 0.96
N THR A 12 8.32 1.50 0.04
CA THR A 12 8.51 1.33 -1.40
C THR A 12 8.17 2.62 -2.14
N VAL A 13 8.97 2.95 -3.16
CA VAL A 13 8.65 3.93 -4.19
C VAL A 13 8.07 3.18 -5.38
N LEU A 14 6.91 3.62 -5.86
CA LEU A 14 6.22 3.03 -7.01
C LEU A 14 6.10 4.07 -8.11
N MET A 15 6.16 3.61 -9.37
CA MET A 15 5.87 4.41 -10.55
C MET A 15 4.89 3.66 -11.44
N LEU A 16 3.90 4.38 -11.97
CA LEU A 16 3.07 3.96 -13.10
C LEU A 16 3.26 4.96 -14.24
N VAL A 17 3.50 4.48 -15.45
CA VAL A 17 3.35 5.26 -16.68
C VAL A 17 2.15 4.71 -17.44
N ALA A 18 1.21 5.58 -17.77
CA ALA A 18 -0.02 5.20 -18.42
C ALA A 18 -0.38 6.14 -19.57
N GLU A 19 -1.08 5.60 -20.56
CA GLU A 19 -1.60 6.33 -21.71
C GLU A 19 -3.13 6.35 -21.68
N THR A 20 -3.70 7.53 -21.89
CA THR A 20 -5.14 7.70 -22.06
C THR A 20 -5.58 7.16 -23.41
N ALA A 21 -6.52 6.24 -23.44
CA ALA A 21 -7.18 5.79 -24.65
C ALA A 21 -8.27 6.79 -25.11
N PRO A 22 -8.63 6.82 -26.41
CA PRO A 22 -9.64 7.74 -26.95
C PRO A 22 -11.04 7.60 -26.32
N ASP A 23 -11.37 6.42 -25.80
CA ASP A 23 -12.60 6.12 -25.08
C ASP A 23 -12.58 6.58 -23.61
N GLY A 24 -11.48 7.20 -23.17
CA GLY A 24 -11.29 7.64 -21.79
C GLY A 24 -10.79 6.55 -20.85
N GLY A 25 -10.44 5.36 -21.36
CA GLY A 25 -9.73 4.32 -20.62
C GLY A 25 -8.26 4.68 -20.36
N VAL A 26 -7.62 3.94 -19.45
CA VAL A 26 -6.21 4.12 -19.10
C VAL A 26 -5.47 2.82 -19.37
N ARG A 27 -4.46 2.88 -20.24
CA ARG A 27 -3.62 1.74 -20.60
C ARG A 27 -2.27 1.87 -19.92
N LYS A 28 -1.92 0.88 -19.08
CA LYS A 28 -0.58 0.78 -18.49
C LYS A 28 0.48 0.61 -19.58
N LEU A 29 1.54 1.44 -19.52
CA LEU A 29 2.73 1.31 -20.35
C LEU A 29 3.88 0.67 -19.57
N ALA A 30 4.08 1.07 -18.31
CA ALA A 30 5.11 0.52 -17.45
C ALA A 30 4.73 0.69 -15.98
N GLU A 31 5.19 -0.23 -15.14
CA GLU A 31 5.18 -0.10 -13.69
C GLU A 31 6.54 -0.47 -13.14
N LEU A 32 7.03 0.31 -12.19
CA LEU A 32 8.29 0.05 -11.49
C LEU A 32 8.06 0.16 -9.98
N ALA A 33 8.81 -0.64 -9.24
CA ALA A 33 8.82 -0.63 -7.78
C ALA A 33 10.25 -0.71 -7.29
N ARG A 34 10.60 0.11 -6.29
CA ARG A 34 11.89 0.01 -5.58
C ARG A 34 11.67 0.12 -4.08
N ILE A 35 12.18 -0.86 -3.34
CA ILE A 35 12.12 -0.86 -1.88
C ILE A 35 13.27 -0.01 -1.36
N THR A 36 12.96 1.14 -0.76
CA THR A 36 13.95 2.11 -0.27
C THR A 36 13.85 2.35 1.23
N ARG A 37 12.76 1.89 1.86
CA ARG A 37 12.55 1.93 3.32
C ARG A 37 12.61 3.34 3.91
N LEU A 38 12.07 4.33 3.21
CA LEU A 38 12.09 5.75 3.62
C LEU A 38 11.56 5.98 5.05
N GLY A 39 10.56 5.22 5.47
CA GLY A 39 9.94 5.32 6.79
C GLY A 39 10.67 4.59 7.91
N ARG A 40 11.80 3.93 7.62
CA ARG A 40 12.60 3.23 8.64
C ARG A 40 13.03 4.20 9.73
N GLY A 41 12.71 3.89 10.99
CA GLY A 41 13.10 4.69 12.15
C GLY A 41 12.37 6.03 12.30
N VAL A 42 11.46 6.38 11.38
CA VAL A 42 10.70 7.64 11.44
C VAL A 42 9.78 7.65 12.65
N ASP A 43 9.13 6.52 12.96
CA ASP A 43 8.19 6.41 14.08
C ASP A 43 8.83 6.77 15.44
N ALA A 44 10.07 6.33 15.65
CA ALA A 44 10.79 6.56 16.89
C ALA A 44 11.53 7.91 16.93
N SER A 45 12.03 8.39 15.78
CA SER A 45 12.93 9.55 15.73
C SER A 45 12.29 10.83 15.21
N GLY A 46 11.15 10.74 14.52
CA GLY A 46 10.55 11.85 13.79
C GLY A 46 11.39 12.38 12.63
N LYS A 47 12.40 11.63 12.17
CA LYS A 47 13.32 12.05 11.10
C LYS A 47 13.58 10.94 10.09
N LEU A 48 13.90 11.33 8.85
CA LEU A 48 14.31 10.41 7.81
C LEU A 48 15.74 9.89 8.07
N ASP A 49 15.95 8.59 7.86
CA ASP A 49 17.30 8.04 7.76
C ASP A 49 17.99 8.56 6.48
N ALA A 50 19.18 9.13 6.63
CA ALA A 50 19.90 9.76 5.50
C ALA A 50 20.21 8.78 4.37
N GLY A 51 20.48 7.51 4.70
CA GLY A 51 20.71 6.45 3.70
C GLY A 51 19.43 6.11 2.94
N ALA A 52 18.32 5.90 3.66
CA ALA A 52 17.01 5.64 3.07
C ALA A 52 16.51 6.81 2.23
N ALA A 53 16.72 8.05 2.67
CA ALA A 53 16.42 9.26 1.90
C ALA A 53 17.24 9.30 0.60
N ALA A 54 18.56 9.10 0.66
CA ALA A 54 19.41 9.08 -0.54
C ALA A 54 19.00 8.00 -1.54
N LEU A 55 18.68 6.78 -1.06
CA LEU A 55 18.18 5.69 -1.91
C LEU A 55 16.83 6.03 -2.55
N THR A 56 15.94 6.68 -1.80
CA THR A 56 14.62 7.11 -2.29
C THR A 56 14.76 8.19 -3.34
N LEU A 57 15.60 9.21 -3.12
CA LEU A 57 15.88 10.24 -4.10
C LEU A 57 16.44 9.65 -5.39
N ALA A 58 17.42 8.74 -5.29
CA ALA A 58 17.99 8.06 -6.45
C ALA A 58 16.94 7.23 -7.22
N ALA A 59 16.00 6.58 -6.50
CA ALA A 59 14.88 5.86 -7.11
C ALA A 59 13.96 6.80 -7.90
N ILE A 60 13.59 7.93 -7.30
CA ILE A 60 12.71 8.93 -7.93
C ILE A 60 13.36 9.55 -9.16
N VAL A 61 14.67 9.88 -9.10
CA VAL A 61 15.41 10.43 -10.25
C VAL A 61 15.41 9.44 -11.41
N ASP A 62 15.72 8.16 -11.14
CA ASP A 62 15.71 7.11 -12.16
C ASP A 62 14.31 6.90 -12.76
N PHE A 63 13.29 6.77 -11.92
CA PHE A 63 11.91 6.61 -12.35
C PHE A 63 11.43 7.80 -13.19
N ALA A 64 11.72 9.03 -12.78
CA ALA A 64 11.38 10.22 -13.55
C ALA A 64 12.09 10.25 -14.91
N GLY A 65 13.35 9.79 -14.98
CA GLY A 65 14.07 9.60 -16.24
C GLY A 65 13.38 8.59 -17.17
N GLN A 66 13.01 7.43 -16.65
CA GLN A 66 12.32 6.38 -17.40
C GLN A 66 10.92 6.81 -17.87
N ALA A 67 10.16 7.51 -17.02
CA ALA A 67 8.86 8.08 -17.39
C ALA A 67 8.99 9.03 -18.59
N ARG A 68 9.98 9.93 -18.58
CA ARG A 68 10.25 10.84 -19.71
C ARG A 68 10.65 10.08 -20.97
N ALA A 69 11.50 9.05 -20.84
CA ALA A 69 11.92 8.22 -21.97
C ALA A 69 10.73 7.47 -22.62
N LEU A 70 9.71 7.11 -21.83
CA LEU A 70 8.45 6.52 -22.32
C LEU A 70 7.47 7.56 -22.91
N GLY A 71 7.82 8.85 -22.84
CA GLY A 71 7.06 9.96 -23.36
C GLY A 71 5.99 10.50 -22.42
N ALA A 72 6.13 10.32 -21.10
CA ALA A 72 5.23 10.95 -20.14
C ALA A 72 5.31 12.48 -20.26
N GLU A 73 4.17 13.11 -20.53
CA GLU A 73 4.02 14.57 -20.70
C GLU A 73 3.98 15.27 -19.33
N LYS A 74 3.46 14.58 -18.31
CA LYS A 74 3.37 15.05 -16.92
C LYS A 74 3.77 13.93 -15.97
N ILE A 75 4.56 14.27 -14.96
CA ILE A 75 4.92 13.38 -13.85
C ILE A 75 4.32 13.98 -12.59
N LEU A 76 3.37 13.25 -12.01
CA LEU A 76 2.71 13.58 -10.75
C LEU A 76 3.33 12.72 -9.67
N GLY A 77 3.45 13.24 -8.46
CA GLY A 77 3.89 12.40 -7.35
C GLY A 77 3.23 12.76 -6.03
N VAL A 78 2.94 11.73 -5.25
CA VAL A 78 2.42 11.85 -3.90
C VAL A 78 3.37 11.19 -2.91
N ALA A 79 3.38 11.71 -1.70
CA ALA A 79 4.16 11.25 -0.57
C ALA A 79 3.24 11.00 0.62
N THR A 80 3.40 9.86 1.28
CA THR A 80 2.45 9.39 2.30
C THR A 80 3.06 9.39 3.71
N ALA A 81 2.70 8.42 4.56
CA ALA A 81 2.95 8.43 6.00
C ALA A 81 4.39 8.78 6.42
N ALA A 82 5.41 8.22 5.76
CA ALA A 82 6.80 8.49 6.15
C ALA A 82 7.19 9.97 6.05
N LEU A 83 6.78 10.66 4.99
CA LEU A 83 7.11 12.09 4.80
C LEU A 83 6.16 13.00 5.56
N ARG A 84 4.91 12.58 5.82
CA ARG A 84 4.01 13.27 6.75
C ARG A 84 4.58 13.32 8.17
N ASP A 85 5.13 12.20 8.63
CA ASP A 85 5.55 12.03 10.03
C ASP A 85 6.95 12.61 10.30
N ALA A 86 7.80 12.67 9.27
CA ALA A 86 9.17 13.16 9.41
C ALA A 86 9.24 14.70 9.41
N HIS A 87 9.93 15.27 10.39
CA HIS A 87 10.14 16.72 10.53
C HIS A 87 10.95 17.32 9.37
N ASP A 88 11.81 16.53 8.75
CA ASP A 88 12.64 16.87 7.59
C ASP A 88 12.01 16.44 6.25
N GLY A 89 10.72 16.06 6.24
CA GLY A 89 10.00 15.67 5.02
C GLY A 89 9.92 16.79 3.98
N GLY A 90 9.77 18.05 4.41
CA GLY A 90 9.78 19.21 3.51
C GLY A 90 11.13 19.42 2.80
N ASP A 91 12.24 19.22 3.51
CA ASP A 91 13.58 19.34 2.95
C ASP A 91 13.83 18.24 1.90
N PHE A 92 13.35 17.02 2.17
CA PHE A 92 13.42 15.92 1.20
C PHE A 92 12.66 16.25 -0.10
N ILE A 93 11.48 16.87 -0.01
CA ILE A 93 10.70 17.27 -1.20
C ILE A 93 11.44 18.33 -2.01
N ALA A 94 12.08 19.30 -1.37
CA ALA A 94 12.90 20.28 -2.06
C ALA A 94 14.05 19.61 -2.82
N GLN A 95 14.68 18.59 -2.24
CA GLN A 95 15.72 17.80 -2.92
C GLN A 95 15.17 17.02 -4.12
N VAL A 96 13.98 16.42 -4.00
CA VAL A 96 13.32 15.73 -5.12
C VAL A 96 13.01 16.70 -6.25
N LYS A 97 12.49 17.89 -5.94
CA LYS A 97 12.22 18.92 -6.95
C LYS A 97 13.51 19.34 -7.67
N ALA A 98 14.58 19.58 -6.93
CA ALA A 98 15.87 19.98 -7.49
C ALA A 98 16.54 18.86 -8.32
N GLY A 99 16.49 17.62 -7.84
CA GLY A 99 17.19 16.48 -8.46
C GLY A 99 16.42 15.80 -9.59
N ALA A 100 15.09 15.71 -9.49
CA ALA A 100 14.24 14.99 -10.42
C ALA A 100 13.28 15.88 -11.21
N GLY A 101 13.10 17.15 -10.84
CA GLY A 101 12.13 18.05 -11.46
C GLY A 101 10.66 17.65 -11.20
N VAL A 102 10.42 16.78 -10.22
CA VAL A 102 9.09 16.27 -9.86
C VAL A 102 8.54 17.07 -8.68
N ASP A 103 7.30 17.51 -8.77
CA ASP A 103 6.55 18.04 -7.63
C ASP A 103 5.93 16.88 -6.86
N LEU A 104 6.38 16.68 -5.62
CA LEU A 104 5.76 15.74 -4.70
C LEU A 104 4.79 16.47 -3.77
N GLU A 105 3.56 15.98 -3.71
CA GLU A 105 2.54 16.43 -2.77
C GLU A 105 2.54 15.51 -1.53
N ILE A 106 2.78 16.05 -0.33
CA ILE A 106 2.48 15.30 0.90
C ILE A 106 0.96 15.31 1.07
N ILE A 107 0.35 14.15 0.91
CA ILE A 107 -1.11 14.00 1.01
C ILE A 107 -1.50 13.58 2.42
N SER A 108 -2.67 14.01 2.90
CA SER A 108 -3.25 13.51 4.15
C SER A 108 -3.66 12.04 4.01
N GLY A 109 -3.86 11.34 5.12
CA GLY A 109 -4.37 9.97 5.08
C GLY A 109 -5.76 9.85 4.46
N ALA A 110 -6.61 10.88 4.60
CA ALA A 110 -7.91 10.92 3.92
C ALA A 110 -7.77 11.07 2.40
N ALA A 111 -6.84 11.92 1.93
CA ALA A 111 -6.55 12.06 0.51
C ALA A 111 -5.92 10.78 -0.09
N GLU A 112 -5.08 10.07 0.68
CA GLU A 112 -4.55 8.75 0.32
C GLU A 112 -5.69 7.73 0.16
N ALA A 113 -6.59 7.67 1.14
CA ALA A 113 -7.79 6.83 1.08
C ALA A 113 -8.71 7.15 -0.12
N GLU A 114 -8.87 8.43 -0.48
CA GLU A 114 -9.62 8.85 -1.69
C GLU A 114 -8.96 8.34 -2.98
N LEU A 115 -7.63 8.40 -3.08
CA LEU A 115 -6.90 7.88 -4.24
C LEU A 115 -7.02 6.36 -4.33
N SER A 116 -6.96 5.66 -3.20
CA SER A 116 -7.14 4.21 -3.14
C SER A 116 -8.58 3.80 -3.51
N TRP A 117 -9.59 4.55 -3.08
CA TRP A 117 -10.96 4.38 -3.56
C TRP A 117 -11.06 4.57 -5.07
N LEU A 118 -10.51 5.67 -5.60
CA LEU A 118 -10.57 5.96 -7.03
C LEU A 118 -9.88 4.88 -7.87
N ALA A 119 -8.78 4.30 -7.37
CA ALA A 119 -8.12 3.17 -8.01
C ALA A 119 -9.01 1.92 -8.07
N VAL A 120 -9.71 1.58 -6.98
CA VAL A 120 -10.63 0.43 -6.95
C VAL A 120 -11.85 0.66 -7.84
N ALA A 121 -12.46 1.84 -7.75
CA ALA A 121 -13.67 2.18 -8.49
C ALA A 121 -13.51 2.07 -10.02
N HIS A 122 -12.30 2.32 -10.54
CA HIS A 122 -11.99 2.21 -11.97
C HIS A 122 -11.18 0.96 -12.33
N GLY A 123 -10.66 0.24 -11.33
CA GLY A 123 -9.84 -0.95 -11.51
C GLY A 123 -10.58 -2.27 -11.36
N LEU A 124 -11.67 -2.29 -10.56
CA LEU A 124 -12.47 -3.48 -10.30
C LEU A 124 -13.95 -3.22 -10.58
N THR A 125 -14.65 -4.26 -10.99
CA THR A 125 -16.12 -4.25 -11.11
C THR A 125 -16.71 -4.85 -9.84
N LEU A 126 -17.35 -4.02 -9.04
CA LEU A 126 -18.06 -4.41 -7.81
C LEU A 126 -19.56 -4.18 -8.00
N ASP A 127 -20.40 -4.92 -7.27
CA ASP A 127 -21.85 -4.67 -7.30
C ASP A 127 -22.15 -3.33 -6.59
N PRO A 128 -22.82 -2.37 -7.24
CA PRO A 128 -23.20 -1.11 -6.60
C PRO A 128 -24.13 -1.27 -5.38
N ALA A 129 -24.75 -2.44 -5.20
CA ALA A 129 -25.57 -2.75 -4.04
C ALA A 129 -24.77 -3.25 -2.83
N ASP A 130 -23.50 -3.66 -3.03
CA ASP A 130 -22.67 -4.20 -1.95
C ASP A 130 -22.16 -3.12 -1.01
N LYS A 131 -22.06 -3.46 0.27
CA LYS A 131 -21.26 -2.74 1.25
C LYS A 131 -19.80 -3.14 1.07
N VAL A 132 -18.94 -2.18 0.74
CA VAL A 132 -17.53 -2.47 0.43
C VAL A 132 -16.63 -1.87 1.49
N LEU A 133 -15.70 -2.67 1.99
CA LEU A 133 -14.55 -2.22 2.77
C LEU A 133 -13.30 -2.24 1.89
N ILE A 134 -12.63 -1.11 1.71
CA ILE A 134 -11.33 -1.07 1.07
C ILE A 134 -10.26 -0.87 2.15
N VAL A 135 -9.18 -1.65 2.06
CA VAL A 135 -8.08 -1.65 3.02
C VAL A 135 -6.77 -1.51 2.28
N ASP A 136 -6.10 -0.38 2.47
CA ASP A 136 -4.77 -0.11 1.92
C ASP A 136 -3.72 -0.28 3.02
N ILE A 137 -2.90 -1.32 2.95
CA ILE A 137 -1.91 -1.63 4.01
C ILE A 137 -0.52 -1.16 3.58
N GLY A 138 -0.19 0.05 3.99
CA GLY A 138 1.10 0.67 3.79
C GLY A 138 2.19 0.23 4.78
N GLY A 139 3.32 0.94 4.71
CA GLY A 139 4.42 0.77 5.66
C GLY A 139 4.22 1.54 6.97
N GLY A 140 3.70 2.76 6.89
CA GLY A 140 3.47 3.63 8.05
C GLY A 140 2.01 3.74 8.49
N SER A 141 1.06 3.60 7.58
CA SER A 141 -0.38 3.69 7.86
C SER A 141 -1.16 2.59 7.15
N THR A 142 -2.42 2.45 7.56
CA THR A 142 -3.43 1.62 6.91
C THR A 142 -4.67 2.47 6.73
N GLU A 143 -5.09 2.65 5.49
CA GLU A 143 -6.30 3.38 5.15
C GLU A 143 -7.49 2.42 5.05
N LEU A 144 -8.61 2.78 5.69
CA LEU A 144 -9.88 2.09 5.65
C LEU A 144 -10.93 2.98 5.00
N ILE A 145 -11.60 2.44 3.99
CA ILE A 145 -12.67 3.12 3.27
C ILE A 145 -13.94 2.28 3.39
N ARG A 146 -14.98 2.86 3.99
CA ARG A 146 -16.32 2.26 4.07
C ARG A 146 -17.20 2.86 3.00
N LEU A 147 -17.68 1.99 2.12
CA LEU A 147 -18.71 2.27 1.13
C LEU A 147 -19.98 1.54 1.52
N GLU A 148 -21.08 2.28 1.59
CA GLU A 148 -22.40 1.72 1.88
C GLU A 148 -23.44 2.49 1.07
N PRO A 149 -24.29 1.78 0.29
CA PRO A 149 -25.30 2.43 -0.54
C PRO A 149 -26.16 3.42 0.26
N GLY A 150 -26.27 4.65 -0.25
CA GLY A 150 -27.04 5.72 0.41
C GLY A 150 -26.36 6.37 1.61
N ARG A 151 -25.12 5.99 1.96
CA ARG A 151 -24.31 6.65 2.98
C ARG A 151 -23.18 7.46 2.34
N LYS A 152 -22.75 8.52 3.02
CA LYS A 152 -21.50 9.20 2.65
C LYS A 152 -20.31 8.27 2.89
N LEU A 153 -19.33 8.35 2.00
CA LEU A 153 -18.03 7.70 2.14
C LEU A 153 -17.36 8.05 3.48
N ASP A 154 -16.95 7.03 4.24
CA ASP A 154 -16.14 7.18 5.44
C ASP A 154 -14.68 6.79 5.11
N LEU A 155 -13.73 7.67 5.46
CA LEU A 155 -12.31 7.56 5.13
C LEU A 155 -11.49 7.71 6.41
N VAL A 156 -10.77 6.66 6.80
CA VAL A 156 -9.95 6.67 8.01
C VAL A 156 -8.53 6.22 7.68
N SER A 157 -7.53 6.89 8.25
CA SER A 157 -6.14 6.49 8.21
C SER A 157 -5.67 6.13 9.61
N LEU A 158 -5.41 4.84 9.82
CA LEU A 158 -4.89 4.33 11.07
C LEU A 158 -3.37 4.37 11.04
N GLN A 159 -2.75 4.75 12.17
CA GLN A 159 -1.29 4.70 12.34
C GLN A 159 -0.80 3.27 12.61
N LEU A 160 -1.26 2.35 11.77
CA LEU A 160 -0.89 0.94 11.73
C LEU A 160 -0.27 0.67 10.37
N GLY A 161 1.00 0.27 10.31
CA GLY A 161 1.63 -0.09 9.06
C GLY A 161 2.63 -1.20 9.26
N SER A 162 2.95 -1.92 8.19
CA SER A 162 3.85 -3.08 8.24
C SER A 162 5.23 -2.72 8.82
N VAL A 163 5.82 -1.58 8.42
CA VAL A 163 7.10 -1.08 8.96
C VAL A 163 6.91 -0.64 10.41
N ARG A 164 5.91 0.22 10.68
CA ARG A 164 5.68 0.81 12.00
C ARG A 164 5.45 -0.25 13.09
N LEU A 165 4.58 -1.22 12.83
CA LEU A 165 4.29 -2.28 13.81
C LEU A 165 5.45 -3.25 13.98
N THR A 166 6.21 -3.52 12.92
CA THR A 166 7.45 -4.32 13.04
C THR A 166 8.44 -3.62 13.96
N GLU A 167 8.71 -2.33 13.76
CA GLU A 167 9.66 -1.57 14.57
C GLU A 167 9.23 -1.45 16.04
N ARG A 168 7.92 -1.30 16.29
CA ARG A 168 7.37 -1.16 17.65
C ARG A 168 7.31 -2.47 18.43
N LEU A 169 7.03 -3.60 17.76
CA LEU A 169 6.57 -4.82 18.44
C LEU A 169 7.30 -6.10 18.06
N VAL A 170 8.13 -6.12 17.01
CA VAL A 170 8.81 -7.35 16.53
C VAL A 170 10.31 -7.17 16.67
N HIS A 171 10.88 -7.80 17.70
CA HIS A 171 12.30 -7.70 18.04
C HIS A 171 13.05 -9.04 17.91
N ASN A 172 12.34 -10.17 17.88
CA ASN A 172 12.91 -11.50 17.67
C ASN A 172 12.77 -11.98 16.22
N ASP A 173 13.70 -12.85 15.81
CA ASP A 173 13.68 -13.51 14.51
C ASP A 173 13.88 -15.04 14.65
N PRO A 174 12.83 -15.86 14.45
CA PRO A 174 11.45 -15.47 14.15
C PRO A 174 10.72 -14.78 15.32
N PRO A 175 9.58 -14.10 15.06
CA PRO A 175 8.79 -13.45 16.12
C PRO A 175 8.31 -14.44 17.18
N SER A 176 8.38 -14.03 18.45
CA SER A 176 7.87 -14.81 19.57
C SER A 176 6.34 -14.80 19.65
N ALA A 177 5.76 -15.78 20.36
CA ALA A 177 4.31 -15.83 20.60
C ALA A 177 3.78 -14.58 21.33
N ARG A 178 4.60 -13.96 22.19
CA ARG A 178 4.24 -12.73 22.89
C ARG A 178 4.16 -11.54 21.93
N GLU A 179 5.13 -11.39 21.03
CA GLU A 179 5.13 -10.33 20.02
C GLU A 179 3.97 -10.52 19.03
N ALA A 180 3.70 -11.76 18.60
CA ALA A 180 2.55 -12.08 17.78
C ALA A 180 1.21 -11.77 18.48
N ALA A 181 1.10 -11.99 19.79
CA ALA A 181 -0.07 -11.58 20.56
C ALA A 181 -0.19 -10.05 20.67
N GLY A 182 0.92 -9.36 20.92
CA GLY A 182 0.98 -7.90 21.00
C GLY A 182 0.58 -7.21 19.69
N LEU A 183 1.06 -7.72 18.55
CA LEU A 183 0.65 -7.24 17.23
C LEU A 183 -0.86 -7.37 17.02
N ARG A 184 -1.44 -8.54 17.32
CA ARG A 184 -2.87 -8.76 17.16
C ARG A 184 -3.70 -7.83 18.04
N LEU A 185 -3.30 -7.69 19.30
CA LEU A 185 -3.96 -6.78 20.24
C LEU A 185 -3.93 -5.33 19.75
N ALA A 186 -2.76 -4.83 19.33
CA ALA A 186 -2.63 -3.46 18.84
C ALA A 186 -3.51 -3.18 17.61
N VAL A 187 -3.62 -4.15 16.70
CA VAL A 187 -4.52 -4.01 15.54
C VAL A 187 -5.99 -4.09 15.97
N ASP A 188 -6.34 -5.04 16.84
CA ASP A 188 -7.71 -5.21 17.32
C ASP A 188 -8.22 -3.97 18.07
N GLU A 189 -7.40 -3.37 18.93
CA GLU A 189 -7.72 -2.14 19.68
C GLU A 189 -8.00 -0.98 18.72
N ALA A 190 -7.11 -0.72 17.76
CA ALA A 190 -7.29 0.35 16.78
C ALA A 190 -8.52 0.14 15.88
N LEU A 191 -8.85 -1.11 15.53
CA LEU A 191 -10.07 -1.42 14.77
C LEU A 191 -11.33 -1.23 15.63
N GLN A 192 -11.29 -1.59 16.92
CA GLN A 192 -12.41 -1.35 17.85
C GLN A 192 -12.67 0.15 18.06
N GLU A 193 -11.63 0.98 18.12
CA GLU A 193 -11.73 2.43 18.27
C GLU A 193 -12.44 3.13 17.09
N LEU A 194 -12.56 2.47 15.92
CA LEU A 194 -13.35 2.99 14.80
C LEU A 194 -14.81 3.24 15.18
N GLY A 195 -15.36 2.42 16.09
CA GLY A 195 -16.77 2.49 16.48
C GLY A 195 -17.74 2.28 15.32
N TRP A 196 -17.30 1.65 14.23
CA TRP A 196 -18.12 1.42 13.05
C TRP A 196 -19.10 0.27 13.30
N ASP A 197 -20.39 0.59 13.36
CA ASP A 197 -21.45 -0.39 13.14
C ASP A 197 -21.59 -0.62 11.62
N PHE A 198 -20.76 -1.53 11.12
CA PHE A 198 -20.59 -1.82 9.70
C PHE A 198 -20.17 -3.28 9.51
N ILE A 199 -20.93 -4.00 8.69
CA ILE A 199 -20.57 -5.33 8.21
C ILE A 199 -20.54 -5.24 6.69
N PRO A 200 -19.36 -5.23 6.06
CA PRO A 200 -19.23 -5.24 4.61
C PRO A 200 -19.65 -6.59 4.02
N ASP A 201 -20.14 -6.56 2.78
CA ASP A 201 -20.36 -7.73 1.94
C ASP A 201 -19.06 -8.14 1.23
N VAL A 202 -18.25 -7.15 0.84
CA VAL A 202 -17.01 -7.33 0.09
C VAL A 202 -15.86 -6.55 0.74
N MET A 203 -14.67 -7.15 0.77
CA MET A 203 -13.43 -6.43 1.08
C MET A 203 -12.47 -6.44 -0.09
N VAL A 204 -11.86 -5.28 -0.34
CA VAL A 204 -10.78 -5.10 -1.31
C VAL A 204 -9.51 -4.71 -0.58
N GLY A 205 -8.46 -5.50 -0.74
CA GLY A 205 -7.14 -5.23 -0.17
C GLY A 205 -6.18 -4.67 -1.22
N ILE A 206 -5.48 -3.59 -0.87
CA ILE A 206 -4.56 -2.86 -1.75
C ILE A 206 -3.14 -2.87 -1.16
N ALA A 207 -2.17 -2.52 -2.00
CA ALA A 207 -0.77 -2.25 -1.70
C ALA A 207 0.11 -3.47 -1.50
N GLY A 208 1.38 -3.19 -1.19
CA GLY A 208 2.47 -4.14 -1.23
C GLY A 208 2.28 -5.34 -0.30
N THR A 209 1.66 -5.14 0.86
CA THR A 209 1.40 -6.22 1.82
C THR A 209 0.43 -7.23 1.22
N VAL A 210 -0.76 -6.79 0.82
CA VAL A 210 -1.83 -7.68 0.33
C VAL A 210 -1.39 -8.43 -0.92
N THR A 211 -0.81 -7.72 -1.88
CA THR A 211 -0.28 -8.31 -3.13
C THR A 211 0.84 -9.32 -2.88
N THR A 212 1.71 -9.09 -1.89
CA THR A 212 2.76 -10.05 -1.52
C THR A 212 2.20 -11.28 -0.83
N VAL A 213 1.24 -11.12 0.09
CA VAL A 213 0.57 -12.26 0.74
C VAL A 213 -0.10 -13.14 -0.30
N CYS A 214 -0.81 -12.53 -1.26
CA CYS A 214 -1.41 -13.23 -2.40
C CYS A 214 -0.37 -13.96 -3.25
N ALA A 215 0.73 -13.30 -3.62
CA ALA A 215 1.79 -13.92 -4.41
C ALA A 215 2.44 -15.12 -3.70
N VAL A 216 2.59 -15.06 -2.38
CA VAL A 216 3.09 -16.18 -1.56
C VAL A 216 2.06 -17.30 -1.48
N ALA A 217 0.79 -17.00 -1.23
CA ALA A 217 -0.29 -17.98 -1.17
C ALA A 217 -0.42 -18.76 -2.49
N LEU A 218 -0.23 -18.08 -3.62
CA LEU A 218 -0.22 -18.66 -4.96
C LEU A 218 1.12 -19.33 -5.34
N GLY A 219 2.16 -19.23 -4.51
CA GLY A 219 3.48 -19.79 -4.79
C GLY A 219 4.16 -19.21 -6.03
N LEU A 220 3.92 -17.94 -6.35
CA LEU A 220 4.42 -17.31 -7.58
C LEU A 220 5.95 -17.20 -7.55
N LYS A 221 6.63 -17.75 -8.57
CA LYS A 221 8.10 -17.61 -8.71
C LYS A 221 8.53 -16.21 -9.15
N SER A 222 7.66 -15.54 -9.89
CA SER A 222 7.81 -14.16 -10.35
C SER A 222 6.49 -13.45 -10.19
N TYR A 223 6.52 -12.18 -9.77
CA TYR A 223 5.30 -11.39 -9.60
C TYR A 223 4.56 -11.23 -10.93
N ASP A 224 3.27 -11.56 -10.94
CA ASP A 224 2.39 -11.37 -12.08
C ASP A 224 1.13 -10.60 -11.64
N ALA A 225 1.08 -9.32 -12.02
CA ALA A 225 -0.03 -8.44 -11.69
C ALA A 225 -1.37 -8.92 -12.25
N ALA A 226 -1.40 -9.62 -13.39
CA ALA A 226 -2.63 -10.10 -14.01
C ALA A 226 -3.23 -11.29 -13.24
N VAL A 227 -2.38 -12.06 -12.55
CA VAL A 227 -2.82 -13.16 -11.68
C VAL A 227 -3.25 -12.63 -10.31
N VAL A 228 -2.56 -11.60 -9.79
CA VAL A 228 -2.82 -11.03 -8.46
C VAL A 228 -4.04 -10.11 -8.45
N HIS A 229 -4.21 -9.26 -9.47
CA HIS A 229 -5.31 -8.30 -9.53
C HIS A 229 -6.65 -9.01 -9.75
N GLY A 230 -7.63 -8.70 -8.90
CA GLY A 230 -8.94 -9.35 -8.89
C GLY A 230 -8.92 -10.75 -8.28
N HIS A 231 -7.79 -11.22 -7.74
CA HIS A 231 -7.74 -12.53 -7.09
C HIS A 231 -8.52 -12.50 -5.77
N HIS A 232 -9.37 -13.50 -5.58
CA HIS A 232 -10.09 -13.73 -4.33
C HIS A 232 -9.23 -14.60 -3.42
N MET A 233 -8.75 -14.04 -2.33
CA MET A 233 -7.90 -14.72 -1.36
C MET A 233 -8.67 -14.94 -0.06
N SER A 234 -8.74 -16.19 0.39
CA SER A 234 -9.44 -16.55 1.63
C SER A 234 -8.65 -16.13 2.87
N ARG A 235 -9.35 -15.89 3.97
CA ARG A 235 -8.75 -15.61 5.28
C ARG A 235 -7.87 -16.78 5.76
N SER A 236 -8.23 -18.01 5.38
CA SER A 236 -7.43 -19.20 5.71
C SER A 236 -6.07 -19.23 5.01
N GLU A 237 -6.00 -18.77 3.76
CA GLU A 237 -4.73 -18.61 3.02
C GLU A 237 -3.88 -17.51 3.65
N VAL A 238 -4.49 -16.37 4.05
CA VAL A 238 -3.78 -15.32 4.79
C VAL A 238 -3.21 -15.85 6.10
N LEU A 239 -3.99 -16.61 6.87
CA LEU A 239 -3.53 -17.25 8.11
C LEU A 239 -2.38 -18.24 7.87
N HIS A 240 -2.44 -19.03 6.80
CA HIS A 240 -1.36 -19.93 6.43
C HIS A 240 -0.07 -19.18 6.08
N ALA A 241 -0.18 -18.07 5.33
CA ALA A 241 0.94 -17.21 5.01
C ALA A 241 1.56 -16.60 6.29
N ILE A 242 0.74 -16.11 7.22
CA ILE A 242 1.21 -15.60 8.53
C ILE A 242 1.97 -16.69 9.30
N GLY A 243 1.43 -17.91 9.36
CA GLY A 243 2.11 -19.05 10.01
C GLY A 243 3.47 -19.35 9.40
N THR A 244 3.58 -19.26 8.07
CA THR A 244 4.85 -19.42 7.34
C THR A 244 5.82 -18.29 7.68
N PHE A 245 5.39 -17.03 7.63
CA PHE A 245 6.26 -15.89 7.93
C PHE A 245 6.74 -15.91 9.39
N GLY A 246 5.85 -16.24 10.33
CA GLY A 246 6.13 -16.25 11.76
C GLY A 246 6.94 -17.45 12.25
N SER A 247 7.08 -18.51 11.46
CA SER A 247 7.88 -19.70 11.81
C SER A 247 9.29 -19.69 11.23
N LEU A 248 9.55 -18.85 10.22
CA LEU A 248 10.83 -18.78 9.53
C LEU A 248 11.68 -17.59 10.01
N PRO A 249 12.98 -17.80 10.25
CA PRO A 249 13.95 -16.71 10.37
C PRO A 249 13.96 -15.86 9.10
N LEU A 250 14.30 -14.58 9.21
CA LEU A 250 14.35 -13.61 8.12
C LEU A 250 15.18 -14.10 6.94
N ALA A 251 16.31 -14.75 7.22
CA ALA A 251 17.19 -15.30 6.19
C ALA A 251 16.50 -16.35 5.30
N GLU A 252 15.62 -17.17 5.87
CA GLU A 252 14.83 -18.16 5.12
C GLU A 252 13.59 -17.52 4.52
N ARG A 253 12.97 -16.57 5.23
CA ARG A 253 11.81 -15.83 4.73
C ARG A 253 12.12 -15.08 3.43
N LYS A 254 13.30 -14.50 3.29
CA LYS A 254 13.78 -13.86 2.05
C LYS A 254 13.81 -14.77 0.83
N LYS A 255 13.85 -16.10 1.02
CA LYS A 255 13.90 -17.09 -0.06
C LYS A 255 12.51 -17.60 -0.47
N LEU A 256 11.45 -17.18 0.21
CA LEU A 256 10.09 -17.62 -0.11
C LEU A 256 9.67 -17.12 -1.50
N PRO A 257 9.16 -18.01 -2.37
CA PRO A 257 8.53 -17.58 -3.62
C PRO A 257 7.42 -16.57 -3.36
N GLY A 258 7.34 -15.54 -4.21
CA GLY A 258 6.33 -14.48 -4.11
C GLY A 258 6.69 -13.36 -3.13
N LEU A 259 7.68 -13.55 -2.26
CA LEU A 259 8.11 -12.55 -1.28
C LEU A 259 9.38 -11.82 -1.74
N GLN A 260 9.26 -10.52 -2.00
CA GLN A 260 10.41 -9.67 -2.27
C GLN A 260 11.28 -9.54 -1.01
N GLU A 261 12.60 -9.73 -1.14
CA GLU A 261 13.53 -9.72 0.00
C GLU A 261 13.41 -8.47 0.88
N GLY A 262 13.22 -7.30 0.26
CA GLY A 262 13.10 -6.02 0.96
C GLY A 262 11.81 -5.86 1.76
N ARG A 263 10.83 -6.77 1.61
CA ARG A 263 9.58 -6.81 2.41
C ARG A 263 9.62 -7.89 3.50
N ALA A 264 10.59 -8.80 3.46
CA ALA A 264 10.57 -10.01 4.28
C ALA A 264 10.57 -9.70 5.79
N ASP A 265 11.27 -8.68 6.24
CA ASP A 265 11.29 -8.29 7.65
C ASP A 265 9.94 -7.76 8.15
N VAL A 266 9.21 -7.03 7.32
CA VAL A 266 7.95 -6.35 7.72
C VAL A 266 6.67 -7.11 7.37
N ILE A 267 6.75 -8.14 6.52
CA ILE A 267 5.57 -8.83 5.98
C ILE A 267 4.74 -9.53 7.05
N PHE A 268 5.36 -10.02 8.14
CA PHE A 268 4.63 -10.68 9.23
C PHE A 268 3.63 -9.74 9.90
N ALA A 269 4.07 -8.53 10.27
CA ALA A 269 3.19 -7.53 10.87
C ALA A 269 2.14 -7.02 9.87
N GLY A 270 2.52 -6.82 8.60
CA GLY A 270 1.57 -6.43 7.54
C GLY A 270 0.47 -7.47 7.34
N ALA A 271 0.83 -8.75 7.26
CA ALA A 271 -0.15 -9.84 7.10
C ALA A 271 -1.05 -9.97 8.34
N ALA A 272 -0.52 -9.72 9.54
CA ALA A 272 -1.35 -9.64 10.75
C ALA A 272 -2.39 -8.52 10.65
N ILE A 273 -2.04 -7.32 10.15
CA ILE A 273 -3.03 -6.24 9.92
C ILE A 273 -4.16 -6.77 9.01
N LEU A 274 -3.81 -7.37 7.88
CA LEU A 274 -4.80 -7.91 6.94
C LEU A 274 -5.75 -8.91 7.60
N GLU A 275 -5.21 -9.92 8.27
CA GLU A 275 -6.01 -10.99 8.90
C GLU A 275 -6.90 -10.48 10.02
N ARG A 276 -6.38 -9.56 10.84
CA ARG A 276 -7.17 -8.96 11.93
C ARG A 276 -8.28 -8.08 11.40
N THR A 277 -8.05 -7.32 10.33
CA THR A 277 -9.10 -6.55 9.67
C THR A 277 -10.19 -7.46 9.09
N MET A 278 -9.82 -8.54 8.40
CA MET A 278 -10.80 -9.54 7.91
C MET A 278 -11.64 -10.12 9.06
N GLY A 279 -10.97 -10.53 10.16
CA GLY A 279 -11.65 -11.08 11.33
C GLY A 279 -12.57 -10.09 12.05
N HIS A 280 -12.16 -8.82 12.17
CA HIS A 280 -12.96 -7.76 12.79
C HIS A 280 -14.27 -7.52 12.04
N PHE A 281 -14.21 -7.44 10.71
CA PHE A 281 -15.36 -7.23 9.85
C PHE A 281 -16.11 -8.51 9.44
N LYS A 282 -15.73 -9.66 10.01
CA LYS A 282 -16.36 -10.98 9.80
C LYS A 282 -16.37 -11.43 8.33
N LEU A 283 -15.27 -11.17 7.64
CA LEU A 283 -15.08 -11.57 6.25
C LEU A 283 -14.10 -12.75 6.16
N ASP A 284 -14.47 -13.73 5.36
CA ASP A 284 -13.64 -14.91 5.09
C ASP A 284 -12.84 -14.80 3.79
N GLU A 285 -12.97 -13.70 3.06
CA GLU A 285 -12.33 -13.46 1.77
C GLU A 285 -11.98 -11.98 1.55
N VAL A 286 -10.93 -11.72 0.78
CA VAL A 286 -10.53 -10.40 0.30
C VAL A 286 -10.21 -10.46 -1.20
N ILE A 287 -10.71 -9.49 -1.96
CA ILE A 287 -10.35 -9.27 -3.35
C ILE A 287 -9.06 -8.45 -3.38
N VAL A 288 -8.03 -8.93 -4.07
CA VAL A 288 -6.73 -8.26 -4.13
C VAL A 288 -6.69 -7.29 -5.30
N SER A 289 -6.33 -6.02 -5.05
CA SER A 289 -6.08 -5.05 -6.11
C SER A 289 -4.60 -4.71 -6.23
N ASP A 290 -4.00 -4.99 -7.40
CA ASP A 290 -2.68 -4.46 -7.76
C ASP A 290 -2.71 -2.95 -8.09
N GLN A 291 -3.91 -2.41 -8.38
CA GLN A 291 -4.14 -1.00 -8.62
C GLN A 291 -4.41 -0.27 -7.30
N GLY A 292 -3.50 0.63 -6.91
CA GLY A 292 -3.61 1.45 -5.69
C GLY A 292 -3.37 2.94 -5.96
N VAL A 293 -2.84 3.66 -4.99
CA VAL A 293 -2.65 5.13 -5.00
C VAL A 293 -2.15 5.69 -6.33
N ARG A 294 -1.10 5.10 -6.93
CA ARG A 294 -0.56 5.54 -8.23
C ARG A 294 -1.60 5.55 -9.37
N TRP A 295 -2.53 4.60 -9.38
CA TRP A 295 -3.64 4.57 -10.35
C TRP A 295 -4.67 5.66 -10.00
N GLY A 296 -5.00 5.81 -8.71
CA GLY A 296 -5.83 6.90 -8.22
C GLY A 296 -5.31 8.29 -8.64
N VAL A 297 -3.99 8.51 -8.61
CA VAL A 297 -3.38 9.78 -9.04
C VAL A 297 -3.63 10.04 -10.53
N ILE A 298 -3.49 9.01 -11.37
CA ILE A 298 -3.80 9.11 -12.80
C ILE A 298 -5.28 9.45 -13.00
N TRP A 299 -6.18 8.72 -12.35
CA TRP A 299 -7.62 8.95 -12.47
C TRP A 299 -8.04 10.35 -12.00
N ARG A 300 -7.44 10.84 -10.91
CA ARG A 300 -7.65 12.19 -10.37
C ARG A 300 -7.24 13.26 -11.37
N GLU A 301 -6.07 13.12 -11.99
CA GLU A 301 -5.58 14.06 -13.01
C GLU A 301 -6.49 14.09 -14.25
N LEU A 302 -7.05 12.94 -14.63
CA LEU A 302 -8.00 12.84 -15.74
C LEU A 302 -9.41 13.36 -15.40
N GLY A 303 -9.61 13.91 -14.20
CA GLY A 303 -10.89 14.45 -13.75
C GLY A 303 -11.98 13.39 -13.59
N LYS A 304 -11.60 12.11 -13.46
CA LYS A 304 -12.56 11.03 -13.18
C LYS A 304 -13.00 11.14 -11.72
N ALA A 305 -14.31 11.25 -11.51
CA ALA A 305 -14.88 11.07 -10.20
C ALA A 305 -14.99 9.56 -9.91
N ALA A 306 -14.87 9.19 -8.64
CA ALA A 306 -15.37 7.89 -8.22
C ALA A 306 -16.92 7.93 -8.23
N PRO A 307 -17.59 6.81 -8.56
CA PRO A 307 -19.03 6.71 -8.39
C PRO A 307 -19.42 7.09 -6.95
N ARG A 308 -20.52 7.83 -6.80
CA ARG A 308 -21.08 8.18 -5.49
C ARG A 308 -21.98 7.07 -5.00
#